data_AF-A0A9N9NPW0-F1
#
_entry.id   AF-A0A9N9NPW0-F1
#
_cell.length_a   1.000
_cell.length_b   1.000
_cell.length_c   1.000
_cell.angle_alpha   90.00
_cell.angle_beta   90.00
_cell.angle_gamma   90.00
#
_symmetry.space_group_name_H-M   'P 1'
#
loop_
_entity.id
_entity.type
_entity.pdbx_description
1 polymer ?
#
loop_
_entity_poly.entity_id
_entity_poly.type
_entity_poly.pdbx_seq_one_letter_code
_entity_poly.pdbx_strand_id
1 'polypeptide(L)' 'KNAELAHKYFCEAAEKGDAIAMYNVGIMYYKGISVKRDVTEGIYWIKRAACGGIPAA' A
#
# COMPACT_ATOMS: atom_id res chain seq x y z
N LYS A 1 -12.28 -12.87 4.04
CA LYS A 1 -11.88 -12.93 5.47
C LYS A 1 -10.35 -12.83 5.68
N ASN A 2 -9.49 -13.30 4.76
CA ASN A 2 -8.03 -13.16 4.93
C ASN A 2 -7.46 -11.86 4.34
N ALA A 3 -8.10 -11.32 3.30
CA ALA A 3 -7.57 -10.19 2.55
C ALA A 3 -7.68 -8.84 3.30
N GLU A 4 -8.73 -8.63 4.10
CA GLU A 4 -8.85 -7.45 4.99
C GLU A 4 -7.76 -7.44 6.07
N LEU A 5 -7.43 -8.60 6.62
CA LEU A 5 -6.32 -8.74 7.58
C LEU A 5 -4.98 -8.46 6.91
N ALA A 6 -4.79 -8.94 5.67
CA ALA A 6 -3.59 -8.66 4.88
C ALA A 6 -3.43 -7.17 4.59
N HIS A 7 -4.52 -6.48 4.23
CA HIS A 7 -4.50 -5.02 4.05
C HIS A 7 -4.02 -4.31 5.31
N LYS A 8 -4.56 -4.70 6.47
CA LYS A 8 -4.20 -4.10 7.76
C LYS A 8 -2.73 -4.34 8.10
N TYR A 9 -2.23 -5.57 7.93
CA TYR A 9 -0.83 -5.92 8.15
C TYR A 9 0.13 -5.16 7.21
N PHE A 10 -0.22 -5.04 5.93
CA PHE A 10 0.60 -4.28 4.99
C PHE A 10 0.55 -2.77 5.26
N CYS A 11 -0.58 -2.23 5.75
CA CYS A 11 -0.66 -0.83 6.15
C CYS A 11 0.27 -0.55 7.34
N GLU A 12 0.24 -1.41 8.36
CA GLU A 12 1.10 -1.28 9.54
C GLU A 12 2.59 -1.41 9.20
N ALA A 13 2.94 -2.29 8.26
CA ALA A 13 4.31 -2.42 7.77
C ALA A 13 4.71 -1.23 6.86
N ALA A 14 3.78 -0.72 6.04
CA ALA A 14 3.99 0.48 5.24
C ALA A 14 4.24 1.71 6.13
N GLU A 15 3.53 1.85 7.26
CA GLU A 15 3.78 2.92 8.24
C GLU A 15 5.17 2.81 8.89
N LYS A 16 5.72 1.60 9.00
CA LYS A 16 7.10 1.36 9.47
C LYS A 16 8.16 1.62 8.41
N GLY A 17 7.77 2.09 7.22
CA GLY A 17 8.68 2.39 6.13
C GLY A 17 9.01 1.19 5.24
N ASP A 18 8.26 0.08 5.37
CA ASP A 18 8.48 -1.09 4.53
C ASP A 18 7.95 -0.85 3.11
N ALA A 19 8.89 -0.67 2.17
CA ALA A 19 8.56 -0.40 0.77
C ALA A 19 7.80 -1.56 0.10
N ILE A 20 8.06 -2.80 0.51
CA ILE A 20 7.38 -3.98 -0.03
C ILE A 20 5.91 -3.97 0.42
N ALA A 21 5.67 -3.61 1.67
CA ALA A 21 4.32 -3.47 2.22
C ALA A 21 3.55 -2.33 1.53
N MET A 22 4.17 -1.15 1.35
CA MET A 22 3.57 -0.03 0.60
C MET A 22 3.18 -0.44 -0.83
N TYR A 23 4.04 -1.20 -1.53
CA TYR A 23 3.75 -1.71 -2.86
C TYR A 23 2.54 -2.66 -2.85
N ASN A 24 2.48 -3.59 -1.88
CA ASN A 24 1.36 -4.51 -1.74
C ASN A 24 0.04 -3.80 -1.39
N VAL A 25 0.07 -2.78 -0.53
CA VAL A 25 -1.10 -1.93 -0.27
C VAL A 25 -1.58 -1.30 -1.59
N GLY A 26 -0.66 -0.74 -2.38
CA GLY A 26 -1.03 -0.12 -3.64
C GLY A 26 -1.65 -1.09 -4.66
N ILE A 27 -1.13 -2.32 -4.74
CA ILE A 27 -1.71 -3.40 -5.57
C ILE A 27 -3.10 -3.81 -5.07
N MET A 28 -3.32 -3.84 -3.75
CA MET A 28 -4.62 -4.17 -3.16
C MET A 28 -5.67 -3.13 -3.55
N TYR A 29 -5.35 -1.84 -3.49
CA TYR A 29 -6.20 -0.75 -3.98
C TYR A 29 -6.42 -0.81 -5.49
N TYR A 30 -5.38 -1.12 -6.28
CA TYR A 30 -5.48 -1.24 -7.73
C TYR A 30 -6.42 -2.38 -8.16
N LYS A 31 -6.36 -3.52 -7.45
CA LYS A 31 -7.18 -4.70 -7.71
C LYS A 31 -8.55 -4.65 -7.01
N GLY A 32 -8.78 -3.72 -6.09
CA GLY A 32 -10.00 -3.68 -5.27
C GLY A 32 -10.12 -4.88 -4.32
N ILE A 33 -8.97 -5.38 -3.83
CA ILE A 33 -8.93 -6.53 -2.92
C ILE A 33 -9.06 -5.98 -1.51
N SER A 34 -10.21 -6.22 -0.87
CA SER A 34 -10.55 -5.81 0.51
C SER A 34 -10.90 -4.36 0.73
N VAL A 35 -10.56 -3.49 -0.21
CA VAL A 35 -10.90 -2.07 -0.24
C VAL A 35 -11.57 -1.74 -1.57
N LYS A 36 -12.31 -0.63 -1.60
CA LYS A 36 -12.87 -0.12 -2.85
C LYS A 36 -11.73 0.13 -3.82
N ARG A 37 -11.95 -0.21 -5.10
CA ARG A 37 -10.92 -0.07 -6.12
C ARG A 37 -10.62 1.41 -6.34
N ASP A 38 -9.47 1.85 -5.84
CA ASP A 38 -9.01 3.22 -5.92
C ASP A 38 -7.61 3.25 -6.52
N VAL A 39 -7.56 3.38 -7.84
CA VAL A 39 -6.30 3.40 -8.61
C VAL A 39 -5.41 4.57 -8.18
N THR A 40 -6.02 5.70 -7.81
CA THR A 40 -5.31 6.89 -7.35
C THR A 40 -4.56 6.65 -6.04
N GLU A 41 -5.22 6.06 -5.03
CA GLU A 41 -4.55 5.63 -3.79
C GLU A 41 -3.51 4.55 -4.08
N GLY A 42 -3.82 3.61 -4.96
CA GLY A 42 -2.89 2.56 -5.36
C GLY A 42 -1.56 3.12 -5.89
N ILE A 43 -1.64 4.10 -6.80
CA ILE A 43 -0.46 4.77 -7.36
C ILE A 43 0.25 5.62 -6.29
N TYR A 44 -0.49 6.26 -5.39
CA TYR A 44 0.11 7.02 -4.28
C TYR A 44 1.00 6.12 -3.40
N TRP A 45 0.48 4.96 -2.97
CA TRP A 45 1.23 3.99 -2.18
C TRP A 45 2.42 3.39 -2.94
N ILE A 46 2.26 3.05 -4.22
CA ILE A 46 3.37 2.53 -5.05
C ILE A 46 4.45 3.60 -5.28
N LYS A 47 4.08 4.86 -5.51
CA LYS A 47 5.04 5.96 -5.63
C LYS A 47 5.82 6.16 -4.35
N ARG A 48 5.14 6.09 -3.20
CA ARG A 48 5.76 6.20 -1.88
C ARG A 48 6.71 5.03 -1.59
N ALA A 49 6.35 3.82 -2.02
CA ALA A 49 7.21 2.64 -2.00
C ALA A 49 8.47 2.83 -2.85
N ALA A 50 8.30 3.31 -4.09
CA ALA A 50 9.39 3.53 -5.03
C ALA A 50 10.34 4.66 -4.59
N CYS A 51 9.84 5.62 -3.83
CA CYS A 51 10.65 6.71 -3.25
C CYS A 51 11.42 6.28 -1.98
N GLY A 52 11.31 5.02 -1.55
CA GLY A 52 12.08 4.48 -0.44
C GLY A 52 11.62 4.95 0.94
N GLY A 53 10.35 5.35 1.10
CA GLY A 53 9.81 5.81 2.38
C GLY A 53 10.28 7.20 2.81
N ILE A 54 11.11 7.87 2.01
CA ILE A 54 11.56 9.23 2.28
C ILE A 54 10.64 10.17 1.48
N PRO A 55 9.87 11.08 2.11
CA PRO A 55 9.28 12.16 1.36
C PRO A 55 10.44 12.91 0.69
N ALA A 56 10.34 13.15 -0.62
CA ALA A 56 11.24 14.10 -1.28
C ALA A 56 11.28 15.37 -0.43
N ALA A 57 12.48 15.72 0.01
CA ALA A 57 12.78 16.78 0.98
C ALA A 57 12.19 18.14 0.60
#